data_AF-A0A953PFU8-F1
#
_entry.id   AF-A0A953PFU8-F1
#
_cell.length_a   1.000
_cell.length_b   1.000
_cell.length_c   1.000
_cell.angle_alpha   90.00
_cell.angle_beta   90.00
_cell.angle_gamma   90.00
#
_symmetry.space_group_name_H-M   'P 1'
#
loop_
_entity.id
_entity.type
_entity.pdbx_description
1 polymer ?
#
loop_
_entity_poly.entity_id
_entity_poly.type
_entity_poly.pdbx_seq_one_letter_code
_entity_poly.pdbx_strand_id
1 'polypeptide(L)'
;GPSLIESKFYRFSAHGNAITVPPAPTQFPEHEAVGVYGNKDEYKAARERDPNKLFRALLLGQGVLTEADAKKIEDAARAEMDDAVAFALASPLPSPEEATNYVYA
;
A
#
# COMPACT_ATOMS: atom_id res chain seq x y z
N GLY A 1 4.05 -12.25 31.07
CA GLY A 1 3.29 -10.98 31.02
C GLY A 1 3.16 -10.52 29.58
N PRO A 2 2.38 -9.47 29.28
CA PRO A 2 2.34 -8.89 27.93
C PRO A 2 3.63 -8.16 27.57
N SER A 3 3.83 -7.91 26.28
CA SER A 3 4.95 -7.16 25.71
C SER A 3 4.44 -6.04 24.79
N LEU A 4 5.16 -4.91 24.76
CA LEU A 4 4.97 -3.85 23.76
C LEU A 4 6.10 -3.93 22.73
N ILE A 5 5.75 -3.86 21.46
CA ILE A 5 6.69 -3.79 20.35
C ILE A 5 6.40 -2.52 19.55
N GLU A 6 7.41 -1.65 19.41
CA GLU A 6 7.36 -0.51 18.51
C GLU A 6 8.13 -0.86 17.23
N SER A 7 7.42 -0.95 16.10
CA SER A 7 8.04 -1.14 14.78
C SER A 7 8.15 0.21 14.08
N LYS A 8 9.37 0.67 13.86
CA LYS A 8 9.64 1.92 13.14
C LYS A 8 9.65 1.65 11.64
N PHE A 9 8.73 2.28 10.92
CA PHE A 9 8.64 2.21 9.47
C PHE A 9 8.34 3.59 8.88
N TYR A 10 8.47 3.68 7.56
CA TYR A 10 8.19 4.89 6.81
C TYR A 10 7.08 4.62 5.81
N ARG A 11 6.05 5.48 5.79
CA ARG A 11 4.97 5.40 4.80
C ARG A 11 5.43 6.11 3.54
N PHE A 12 5.49 5.41 2.40
CA PHE A 12 5.92 6.02 1.13
C PHE A 12 4.80 6.71 0.35
N SER A 13 3.53 6.49 0.73
CA SER A 13 2.36 7.14 0.17
C SER A 13 1.93 8.35 1.01
N ALA A 14 1.16 9.27 0.43
CA ALA A 14 0.53 10.37 1.17
C ALA A 14 -0.37 9.85 2.32
N HIS A 15 -0.81 10.74 3.21
CA HIS A 15 -1.67 10.38 4.33
C HIS A 15 -3.03 9.85 3.88
N GLY A 16 -3.53 10.39 2.78
CA GLY A 16 -4.66 9.83 2.05
C GLY A 16 -4.59 10.23 0.57
N ASN A 17 -5.27 9.46 -0.26
CA ASN A 17 -5.35 9.69 -1.71
C ASN A 17 -6.69 10.36 -2.13
N ALA A 18 -7.49 10.79 -1.16
CA ALA A 18 -8.78 11.45 -1.34
C ALA A 18 -9.12 12.36 -0.15
N ILE A 19 -8.22 13.28 0.19
CA ILE A 19 -8.35 14.15 1.39
C ILE A 19 -9.13 15.44 1.11
N THR A 20 -9.50 15.68 -0.15
CA THR A 20 -10.10 16.95 -0.58
C THR A 20 -11.38 16.68 -1.37
N VAL A 21 -12.32 17.63 -1.27
CA VAL A 21 -13.53 17.65 -2.09
C VAL A 21 -13.25 18.48 -3.35
N PRO A 22 -13.77 18.09 -4.53
CA PRO A 22 -13.67 18.89 -5.74
C PRO A 22 -14.06 20.37 -5.48
N PRO A 23 -13.32 21.34 -6.02
CA PRO A 23 -12.39 21.23 -7.16
C PRO A 23 -10.91 20.98 -6.78
N ALA A 24 -10.58 20.75 -5.51
CA ALA A 24 -9.19 20.56 -5.10
C ALA A 24 -8.65 19.19 -5.58
N PRO A 25 -7.34 19.10 -5.93
CA PRO A 25 -6.72 17.82 -6.29
C PRO A 25 -6.83 16.84 -5.13
N THR A 26 -7.41 15.66 -5.40
CA THR A 26 -7.57 14.58 -4.41
C THR A 26 -6.31 13.74 -4.26
N GLN A 27 -5.44 13.78 -5.29
CA GLN A 27 -4.17 13.07 -5.36
C GLN A 27 -3.02 14.08 -5.41
N PHE A 28 -2.06 13.91 -4.50
CA PHE A 28 -0.85 14.73 -4.47
C PHE A 28 0.26 14.01 -5.26
N PRO A 29 0.89 14.68 -6.24
CA PRO A 29 1.94 14.07 -7.07
C PRO A 29 3.24 13.79 -6.28
N GLU A 30 3.47 14.51 -5.18
CA GLU A 30 4.64 14.34 -4.31
C GLU A 30 4.21 13.96 -2.89
N HIS A 31 5.01 13.11 -2.23
CA HIS A 31 4.78 12.71 -0.84
C HIS A 31 4.79 13.93 0.09
N GLU A 32 3.94 13.96 1.12
CA GLU A 32 3.82 15.10 2.05
C GLU A 32 5.15 15.44 2.73
N ALA A 33 5.99 14.45 3.01
CA ALA A 33 7.34 14.69 3.52
C ALA A 33 8.19 15.56 2.58
N VAL A 34 7.98 15.45 1.27
CA VAL A 34 8.69 16.23 0.25
C VAL A 34 7.97 17.56 0.00
N GLY A 35 6.66 17.51 -0.26
CA GLY A 35 5.89 18.67 -0.73
C GLY A 35 5.35 19.59 0.38
N VAL A 36 5.13 19.07 1.59
CA VAL A 36 4.52 19.82 2.71
C VAL A 36 5.53 20.08 3.82
N TYR A 37 6.25 19.04 4.24
CA TYR A 37 7.18 19.13 5.37
C TYR A 37 8.62 19.44 4.96
N GLY A 38 8.94 19.42 3.66
CA GLY A 38 10.26 19.78 3.13
C GLY A 38 11.41 18.84 3.51
N ASN A 39 11.15 17.67 4.09
CA ASN A 39 12.14 16.72 4.54
C ASN A 39 12.51 15.68 3.45
N LYS A 40 13.09 16.17 2.36
CA LYS A 40 13.42 15.35 1.18
C LYS A 40 14.49 14.28 1.47
N ASP A 41 15.47 14.62 2.30
CA ASP A 41 16.58 13.72 2.64
C ASP A 41 16.11 12.53 3.47
N GLU A 42 15.19 12.75 4.42
CA GLU A 42 14.57 11.66 5.18
C GLU A 42 13.78 10.71 4.26
N TYR A 43 12.97 11.26 3.36
CA TYR A 43 12.20 10.45 2.41
C TYR A 43 13.12 9.61 1.51
N LYS A 44 14.22 10.21 1.02
CA LYS A 44 15.23 9.49 0.23
C LYS A 44 15.88 8.37 1.04
N ALA A 45 16.36 8.67 2.25
CA ALA A 45 16.98 7.68 3.13
C ALA A 45 16.02 6.53 3.48
N ALA A 46 14.73 6.82 3.63
CA ALA A 46 13.71 5.82 3.85
C ALA A 46 13.49 4.93 2.60
N ARG A 47 13.45 5.52 1.40
CA ARG A 47 13.33 4.77 0.13
C ARG A 47 14.52 3.86 -0.16
N GLU A 48 15.72 4.24 0.27
CA GLU A 48 16.92 3.40 0.18
C GLU A 48 16.83 2.19 1.13
N ARG A 49 16.04 2.29 2.20
CA ARG A 49 15.80 1.23 3.19
C ARG A 49 14.47 0.50 2.97
N ASP A 50 13.96 0.49 1.75
CA ASP A 50 12.76 -0.26 1.39
C ASP A 50 12.93 -1.75 1.73
N PRO A 51 12.14 -2.29 2.68
CA PRO A 51 12.30 -3.66 3.16
C PRO A 51 12.07 -4.70 2.07
N ASN A 52 11.22 -4.42 1.07
CA ASN A 52 10.99 -5.35 -0.03
C ASN A 52 12.23 -5.52 -0.90
N LYS A 53 12.93 -4.41 -1.18
CA LYS A 53 14.19 -4.44 -1.95
C LYS A 53 15.30 -5.16 -1.18
N LEU A 54 15.46 -4.82 0.09
CA LEU A 54 16.50 -5.41 0.94
C LEU A 54 16.28 -6.92 1.14
N PHE A 55 15.04 -7.32 1.41
CA PHE A 55 14.72 -8.73 1.63
C PHE A 55 14.81 -9.54 0.34
N ARG A 56 14.38 -9.00 -0.80
CA ARG A 56 14.60 -9.63 -2.11
C ARG A 56 16.10 -9.88 -2.36
N ALA A 57 16.93 -8.86 -2.17
CA ALA A 57 18.37 -8.98 -2.36
C ALA A 57 19.00 -10.04 -1.42
N LEU A 58 18.53 -10.10 -0.17
CA LEU A 58 18.95 -11.12 0.79
C LEU A 58 18.62 -12.54 0.29
N LEU A 59 17.37 -12.77 -0.14
CA LEU A 59 16.92 -14.09 -0.58
C LEU A 59 17.60 -14.54 -1.87
N LEU A 60 17.81 -13.63 -2.82
CA LEU A 60 18.59 -13.89 -4.05
C LEU A 60 20.04 -14.25 -3.71
N GLY A 61 20.68 -13.46 -2.82
CA GLY A 61 22.05 -13.68 -2.39
C GLY A 61 22.26 -15.00 -1.64
N GLN A 62 21.22 -15.51 -0.96
CA GLN A 62 21.23 -16.81 -0.29
C GLN A 62 20.80 -17.98 -1.21
N GLY A 63 20.38 -17.71 -2.44
CA GLY A 63 19.85 -18.73 -3.36
C GLY A 63 18.51 -19.33 -2.93
N VAL A 64 17.82 -18.71 -1.97
CA VAL A 64 16.47 -19.12 -1.51
C VAL A 64 15.41 -18.72 -2.53
N LEU A 65 15.65 -17.64 -3.26
CA LEU A 65 14.79 -17.11 -4.29
C LEU A 65 15.61 -16.96 -5.58
N THR A 66 15.00 -17.21 -6.74
CA THR A 66 15.56 -16.81 -8.04
C THR A 66 14.83 -15.59 -8.59
N GLU A 67 15.43 -14.89 -9.56
CA GLU A 67 14.75 -13.78 -10.24
C GLU A 67 13.45 -14.23 -10.93
N ALA A 68 13.41 -15.47 -11.44
CA ALA A 68 12.22 -16.05 -12.05
C ALA A 68 11.11 -16.29 -11.03
N ASP A 69 11.45 -16.81 -9.85
CA ASP A 69 10.49 -17.01 -8.75
C ASP A 69 9.93 -15.67 -8.27
N ALA A 70 10.81 -14.69 -8.10
CA ALA A 70 10.42 -13.37 -7.63
C ALA A 70 9.47 -12.68 -8.64
N LYS A 71 9.77 -12.78 -9.94
CA LYS A 71 8.87 -12.30 -11.00
C LYS A 71 7.53 -13.04 -10.98
N LYS A 72 7.53 -14.36 -10.79
CA LYS A 72 6.30 -15.15 -10.72
C LYS A 72 5.40 -14.70 -9.57
N ILE A 73 5.98 -14.37 -8.41
CA ILE A 73 5.25 -13.83 -7.25
C ILE A 73 4.62 -12.47 -7.58
N GLU A 74 5.39 -11.57 -8.20
CA GLU A 74 4.89 -10.24 -8.61
C GLU A 74 3.75 -10.34 -9.63
N ASP A 75 3.90 -11.20 -10.64
CA ASP A 75 2.89 -11.40 -11.67
C ASP A 75 1.61 -12.02 -11.06
N ALA A 76 1.74 -12.99 -10.15
CA ALA A 76 0.61 -13.60 -9.46
C ALA A 76 -0.14 -12.59 -8.58
N ALA A 77 0.58 -11.79 -7.79
CA ALA A 77 -0.03 -10.75 -6.95
C ALA A 77 -0.76 -9.69 -7.80
N ARG A 78 -0.23 -9.36 -8.98
CA ARG A 78 -0.90 -8.44 -9.91
C ARG A 78 -2.19 -9.04 -10.47
N ALA A 79 -2.14 -10.29 -10.94
CA ALA A 79 -3.32 -10.97 -11.46
C ALA A 79 -4.42 -11.09 -10.40
N GLU A 80 -4.06 -11.44 -9.16
CA GLU A 80 -5.01 -11.49 -8.04
C GLU A 80 -5.68 -10.14 -7.79
N MET A 81 -4.92 -9.04 -7.84
CA MET A 81 -5.47 -7.71 -7.68
C MET A 81 -6.37 -7.29 -8.84
N ASP A 82 -5.99 -7.61 -10.07
CA ASP A 82 -6.80 -7.33 -11.26
C ASP A 82 -8.15 -8.08 -11.19
N ASP A 83 -8.13 -9.35 -10.77
CA ASP A 83 -9.33 -10.17 -10.57
C ASP A 83 -10.21 -9.61 -9.43
N ALA A 84 -9.62 -9.19 -8.32
CA ALA A 84 -10.34 -8.58 -7.20
C ALA A 84 -11.03 -7.27 -7.60
N VAL A 85 -10.35 -6.43 -8.39
CA VAL A 85 -10.93 -5.19 -8.92
C VAL A 85 -12.06 -5.49 -9.89
N ALA A 86 -11.88 -6.45 -10.80
CA ALA A 86 -12.93 -6.84 -11.75
C ALA A 86 -14.18 -7.37 -11.02
N PHE A 87 -14.00 -8.20 -10.00
CA PHE A 87 -15.09 -8.69 -9.15
C PHE A 87 -15.82 -7.54 -8.44
N ALA A 88 -15.08 -6.60 -7.84
CA ALA A 88 -15.66 -5.47 -7.12
C ALA A 88 -16.47 -4.55 -8.05
N LEU A 89 -15.96 -4.27 -9.25
CA LEU A 89 -16.65 -3.44 -10.24
C LEU A 89 -17.88 -4.13 -10.86
N ALA A 90 -17.86 -5.46 -10.97
CA ALA A 90 -18.99 -6.25 -11.47
C ALA A 90 -20.07 -6.49 -10.40
N SER A 91 -19.75 -6.26 -9.13
CA SER A 91 -20.68 -6.48 -8.02
C SER A 91 -21.81 -5.43 -8.04
N PRO A 92 -23.06 -5.82 -7.75
CA PRO A 92 -24.16 -4.88 -7.68
C PRO A 92 -23.96 -3.90 -6.53
N LEU A 93 -24.44 -2.67 -6.70
CA LEU A 93 -24.55 -1.73 -5.58
C LEU A 93 -25.57 -2.26 -4.56
N PRO A 94 -25.34 -2.06 -3.25
CA PRO A 94 -26.31 -2.44 -2.23
C PRO A 94 -27.60 -1.64 -2.40
N SER A 95 -28.73 -2.24 -2.02
CA SER A 95 -29.99 -1.49 -1.98
C SER A 95 -29.96 -0.45 -0.84
N PRO A 96 -30.65 0.70 -0.96
CA PRO A 96 -30.66 1.71 0.10
C PRO A 96 -31.12 1.17 1.47
N GLU A 97 -32.03 0.18 1.47
CA GLU A 97 -32.56 -0.45 2.68
C GLU A 97 -31.48 -1.21 3.47
N GLU A 98 -30.45 -1.72 2.77
CA GLU A 98 -29.32 -2.43 3.40
C GLU A 98 -28.48 -1.52 4.30
N ALA A 99 -28.60 -0.20 4.20
CA ALA A 99 -27.87 0.76 5.02
C ALA A 99 -28.11 0.59 6.53
N THR A 100 -29.25 -0.01 6.92
CA THR A 100 -29.61 -0.25 8.33
C THR A 100 -29.36 -1.67 8.81
N ASN A 101 -28.86 -2.54 7.94
CA ASN A 101 -28.48 -3.89 8.31
C ASN A 101 -27.37 -3.85 9.38
N TYR A 102 -27.39 -4.82 10.30
CA TYR A 102 -26.36 -5.01 11.34
C TYR A 102 -26.20 -3.88 12.37
N VAL A 103 -27.15 -2.93 12.43
CA VAL A 103 -27.21 -1.94 13.54
C VAL A 103 -27.55 -2.63 14.86
N TYR A 104 -28.39 -3.66 14.80
CA TYR A 104 -28.68 -4.58 15.90
C TYR A 104 -28.56 -6.04 15.38
N ALA A 105 -28.51 -6.99 16.31
CA ALA A 105 -28.43 -8.43 16.04
C ALA A 105 -29.81 -9.05 15.74
#